data_AF-A0A1G9IQX4-F1
#
_entry.id   AF-A0A1G9IQX4-F1
#
_cell.length_a   1.000
_cell.length_b   1.000
_cell.length_c   1.000
_cell.angle_alpha   90.00
_cell.angle_beta   90.00
_cell.angle_gamma   90.00
#
_symmetry.space_group_name_H-M   'P 1'
#
loop_
_entity.id
_entity.type
_entity.pdbx_description
1 polymer ?
#
loop_
_entity_poly.entity_id
_entity_poly.type
_entity_poly.pdbx_seq_one_letter_code
_entity_poly.pdbx_strand_id
1 'polypeptide(L)'
;MRRLQVLLFALSLPFSAVPAHAAEALCEITAKGERVDGPCRFSARRGGSFDIAMMDERMMGGATSLSLDVVGPGMGEVRGLTPFGVRSRWGEARRMAQDRACWRGADFTICVRALDNATSDAGNKGGVFVGRCHMEGCTWLSQSPAREIGQGSAAVPGRRVESTVTVAQSEHSGGLYPTSAPDGLAWSRPHNVQFFCSPARPAFQTDDGSWLVLPLPEVYGATESVTRQYLRACHPGAGTGDPYESPKALGYSAGMPQQDSYPDFDALIRG
;
A
#
# COMPACT_ATOMS: atom_id res chain seq x y z
N MET A 1 -11.84 -62.37 45.27
CA MET A 1 -12.79 -61.25 45.02
C MET A 1 -12.10 -59.93 45.37
N ARG A 2 -11.77 -59.09 44.39
CA ARG A 2 -11.40 -57.68 44.64
C ARG A 2 -11.69 -56.89 43.37
N ARG A 3 -12.71 -56.04 43.44
CA ARG A 3 -13.18 -55.16 42.35
C ARG A 3 -12.17 -54.02 42.21
N LEU A 4 -11.62 -53.80 41.01
CA LEU A 4 -10.83 -52.61 40.70
C LEU A 4 -11.75 -51.62 39.96
N GLN A 5 -12.03 -50.48 40.61
CA GLN A 5 -12.85 -49.40 40.08
C GLN A 5 -12.08 -48.61 39.02
N VAL A 6 -12.71 -48.44 37.87
CA VAL A 6 -12.31 -47.52 36.80
C VAL A 6 -12.67 -46.10 37.27
N LEU A 7 -11.68 -45.20 37.37
CA LEU A 7 -11.92 -43.76 37.48
C LEU A 7 -11.58 -43.10 36.16
N LEU A 8 -12.62 -42.68 35.44
CA LEU A 8 -12.55 -41.86 34.24
C LEU A 8 -12.39 -40.39 34.67
N PHE A 9 -11.16 -39.85 34.62
CA PHE A 9 -10.93 -38.42 34.78
C PHE A 9 -11.16 -37.73 33.44
N ALA A 10 -12.35 -37.14 33.25
CA ALA A 10 -12.62 -36.24 32.15
C ALA A 10 -11.89 -34.91 32.41
N LEU A 11 -10.74 -34.73 31.76
CA LEU A 11 -9.93 -33.52 31.82
C LEU A 11 -10.60 -32.42 30.99
N SER A 12 -11.46 -31.62 31.61
CA SER A 12 -12.04 -30.41 31.00
C SER A 12 -10.97 -29.31 30.96
N LEU A 13 -10.26 -29.20 29.83
CA LEU A 13 -9.38 -28.08 29.54
C LEU A 13 -10.20 -26.79 29.41
N PRO A 14 -9.95 -25.74 30.21
CA PRO A 14 -10.57 -24.45 30.01
C PRO A 14 -10.02 -23.85 28.70
N PHE A 15 -10.91 -23.65 27.73
CA PHE A 15 -10.63 -22.85 26.54
C PHE A 15 -10.46 -21.38 26.98
N SER A 16 -9.23 -20.96 27.24
CA SER A 16 -8.91 -19.55 27.42
C SER A 16 -9.16 -18.84 26.08
N ALA A 17 -10.27 -18.12 25.98
CA ALA A 17 -10.52 -17.20 24.89
C ALA A 17 -9.55 -16.02 25.04
N VAL A 18 -8.50 -15.98 24.22
CA VAL A 18 -7.64 -14.80 24.12
C VAL A 18 -8.50 -13.63 23.64
N PRO A 19 -8.57 -12.51 24.37
CA PRO A 19 -9.27 -11.33 23.88
C PRO A 19 -8.63 -10.88 22.57
N ALA A 20 -9.45 -10.67 21.54
CA ALA A 20 -8.99 -10.08 20.30
C ALA A 20 -8.61 -8.62 20.58
N HIS A 21 -7.32 -8.38 20.83
CA HIS A 21 -6.79 -7.03 20.99
C HIS A 21 -6.94 -6.29 19.67
N ALA A 22 -7.50 -5.08 19.74
CA ALA A 22 -7.58 -4.20 18.58
C ALA A 22 -6.17 -3.77 18.18
N ALA A 23 -5.76 -4.10 16.95
CA ALA A 23 -4.48 -3.74 16.37
C ALA A 23 -4.58 -2.38 15.66
N GLU A 24 -3.43 -1.74 15.43
CA GLU A 24 -3.37 -0.56 14.57
C GLU A 24 -3.30 -0.99 13.09
N ALA A 25 -4.00 -0.27 12.22
CA ALA A 25 -3.99 -0.48 10.78
C ALA A 25 -3.99 0.87 10.02
N LEU A 26 -3.63 0.86 8.74
CA LEU A 26 -3.92 1.95 7.81
C LEU A 26 -5.24 1.65 7.10
N CYS A 27 -6.22 2.51 7.33
CA CYS A 27 -7.51 2.42 6.68
C CYS A 27 -7.64 3.45 5.56
N GLU A 28 -8.38 3.06 4.54
CA GLU A 28 -8.86 3.92 3.47
C GLU A 28 -10.32 3.58 3.19
N ILE A 29 -11.19 4.56 3.37
CA ILE A 29 -12.63 4.42 3.19
C ILE A 29 -13.09 5.49 2.20
N THR A 30 -13.80 5.07 1.17
CA THR A 30 -14.56 5.96 0.29
C THR A 30 -16.03 5.61 0.41
N ALA A 31 -16.89 6.56 0.73
CA ALA A 31 -18.34 6.38 0.83
C ALA A 31 -19.05 7.72 0.64
N LYS A 32 -20.21 7.72 -0.04
CA LYS A 32 -21.03 8.93 -0.25
C LYS A 32 -20.28 10.13 -0.86
N GLY A 33 -19.28 9.85 -1.70
CA GLY A 33 -18.44 10.90 -2.31
C GLY A 33 -17.35 11.47 -1.40
N GLU A 34 -17.27 11.02 -0.15
CA GLU A 34 -16.22 11.40 0.80
C GLU A 34 -15.18 10.30 0.91
N ARG A 35 -13.93 10.70 1.09
CA ARG A 35 -12.81 9.81 1.33
C ARG A 35 -12.13 10.15 2.65
N VAL A 36 -11.89 9.12 3.45
CA VAL A 36 -11.18 9.20 4.74
C VAL A 36 -10.07 8.16 4.75
N ASP A 37 -8.84 8.59 5.02
CA ASP A 37 -7.70 7.72 5.18
C ASP A 37 -6.80 8.12 6.35
N GLY A 38 -6.04 7.15 6.86
CA GLY A 38 -5.14 7.31 7.99
C GLY A 38 -5.14 6.11 8.95
N PRO A 39 -4.45 6.24 10.10
CA PRO A 39 -4.44 5.22 11.13
C PRO A 39 -5.84 4.92 11.67
N CYS A 40 -6.13 3.64 11.81
CA CYS A 40 -7.38 3.14 12.34
C CYS A 40 -7.12 2.01 13.33
N ARG A 41 -8.01 1.91 14.31
CA ARG A 41 -8.10 0.75 15.17
C ARG A 41 -8.82 -0.36 14.42
N PHE A 42 -8.17 -1.50 14.25
CA PHE A 42 -8.67 -2.70 13.61
C PHE A 42 -8.90 -3.82 14.63
N SER A 43 -10.12 -4.34 14.67
CA SER A 43 -10.46 -5.48 15.53
C SER A 43 -10.83 -6.68 14.65
N ALA A 44 -9.95 -7.67 14.58
CA ALA A 44 -10.24 -8.90 13.87
C ALA A 44 -11.35 -9.68 14.59
N ARG A 45 -12.26 -10.26 13.80
CA ARG A 45 -13.32 -11.17 14.24
C ARG A 45 -13.23 -12.50 13.51
N ARG A 46 -14.03 -13.47 13.97
CA ARG A 46 -14.04 -14.83 13.42
C ARG A 46 -14.34 -14.81 11.91
N GLY A 47 -13.66 -15.71 11.17
CA GLY A 47 -13.94 -15.93 9.75
C GLY A 47 -13.40 -14.84 8.82
N GLY A 48 -12.46 -14.02 9.28
CA GLY A 48 -11.93 -12.89 8.50
C GLY A 48 -12.85 -11.67 8.49
N SER A 49 -13.91 -11.69 9.29
CA SER A 49 -14.73 -10.53 9.63
C SER A 49 -13.90 -9.55 10.49
N PHE A 50 -14.26 -8.28 10.52
CA PHE A 50 -13.53 -7.29 11.32
C PHE A 50 -14.37 -6.05 11.63
N ASP A 51 -13.85 -5.20 12.51
CA ASP A 51 -14.33 -3.86 12.77
C ASP A 51 -13.19 -2.84 12.62
N ILE A 52 -13.51 -1.64 12.16
CA ILE A 52 -12.58 -0.51 12.08
C ILE A 52 -13.17 0.78 12.65
N ALA A 53 -12.31 1.61 13.22
CA ALA A 53 -12.61 2.98 13.61
C ALA A 53 -11.37 3.87 13.42
N MET A 54 -11.52 5.07 12.86
CA MET A 54 -10.40 6.02 12.73
C MET A 54 -9.89 6.43 14.11
N MET A 55 -8.57 6.52 14.27
CA MET A 55 -7.97 6.87 15.58
C MET A 55 -8.15 8.33 15.96
N ASP A 56 -8.32 9.20 14.96
CA ASP A 56 -8.61 10.63 15.14
C ASP A 56 -10.12 10.93 15.23
N GLU A 57 -10.94 9.88 15.41
CA GLU A 57 -12.39 9.95 15.58
C GLU A 57 -13.16 10.53 14.38
N ARG A 58 -12.51 10.73 13.23
CA ARG A 58 -13.20 11.16 12.01
C ARG A 58 -14.23 10.12 11.57
N MET A 59 -15.39 10.62 11.13
CA MET A 59 -16.47 9.77 10.64
C MET A 59 -16.18 9.24 9.23
N MET A 60 -16.60 8.01 8.96
CA MET A 60 -16.49 7.34 7.67
C MET A 60 -17.90 7.24 7.06
N GLY A 61 -18.25 8.09 6.10
CA GLY A 61 -19.58 8.07 5.46
C GLY A 61 -20.75 8.27 6.44
N GLY A 62 -20.51 9.00 7.54
CA GLY A 62 -21.45 9.22 8.65
C GLY A 62 -21.43 8.15 9.75
N ALA A 63 -20.49 7.21 9.71
CA ALA A 63 -20.30 6.18 10.73
C ALA A 63 -19.06 6.46 11.59
N THR A 64 -19.13 6.21 12.90
CA THR A 64 -17.99 6.27 13.84
C THR A 64 -17.18 4.97 13.84
N SER A 65 -17.82 3.86 13.46
CA SER A 65 -17.15 2.58 13.21
C SER A 65 -17.82 1.81 12.07
N LEU A 66 -17.05 0.97 11.39
CA LEU A 66 -17.55 0.07 10.35
C LEU A 66 -17.27 -1.37 10.76
N SER A 67 -18.24 -2.25 10.50
CA SER A 67 -18.16 -3.70 10.70
C SER A 67 -18.30 -4.37 9.34
N LEU A 68 -17.38 -5.28 9.02
CA LEU A 68 -17.49 -6.17 7.86
C LEU A 68 -17.67 -7.61 8.35
N ASP A 69 -18.80 -8.21 8.02
CA ASP A 69 -19.11 -9.61 8.30
C ASP A 69 -18.86 -10.44 7.03
N VAL A 70 -17.90 -11.37 7.06
CA VAL A 70 -17.68 -12.28 5.92
C VAL A 70 -18.79 -13.32 5.89
N VAL A 71 -19.57 -13.32 4.81
CA VAL A 71 -20.74 -14.21 4.62
C VAL A 71 -20.45 -15.36 3.65
N GLY A 72 -19.34 -15.29 2.92
CA GLY A 72 -18.88 -16.34 2.02
C GLY A 72 -17.51 -16.03 1.41
N PRO A 73 -16.96 -16.94 0.59
CA PRO A 73 -15.66 -16.73 -0.05
C PRO A 73 -15.61 -15.41 -0.84
N GLY A 74 -14.83 -14.44 -0.35
CA GLY A 74 -14.69 -13.12 -0.98
C GLY A 74 -15.93 -12.23 -0.93
N MET A 75 -16.95 -12.58 -0.13
CA MET A 75 -18.20 -11.83 0.03
C MET A 75 -18.41 -11.46 1.49
N GLY A 76 -18.83 -10.22 1.72
CA GLY A 76 -19.08 -9.68 3.05
C GLY A 76 -20.26 -8.73 3.07
N GLU A 77 -20.75 -8.44 4.26
CA GLU A 77 -21.83 -7.50 4.55
C GLU A 77 -21.28 -6.39 5.42
N VAL A 78 -21.49 -5.13 5.03
CA VAL A 78 -20.94 -3.96 5.72
C VAL A 78 -22.04 -3.21 6.45
N ARG A 79 -21.74 -2.87 7.70
CA ARG A 79 -22.60 -2.09 8.58
C ARG A 79 -21.79 -0.96 9.22
N GLY A 80 -22.38 0.21 9.37
CA GLY A 80 -21.80 1.33 10.10
C GLY A 80 -22.55 1.59 11.41
N LEU A 81 -21.83 2.02 12.44
CA LEU A 81 -22.42 2.57 13.66
C LEU A 81 -22.44 4.09 13.56
N THR A 82 -23.60 4.73 13.72
CA THR A 82 -23.69 6.19 13.72
C THR A 82 -23.29 6.78 15.08
N PRO A 83 -23.03 8.09 15.18
CA PRO A 83 -22.76 8.76 16.46
C PRO A 83 -23.89 8.60 17.49
N PHE A 84 -25.12 8.37 17.04
CA PHE A 84 -26.29 8.14 17.88
C PHE A 84 -26.48 6.67 18.30
N GLY A 85 -25.50 5.80 18.00
CA GLY A 85 -25.56 4.37 18.32
C GLY A 85 -26.48 3.55 17.39
N VAL A 86 -26.97 4.15 16.30
CA VAL A 86 -27.83 3.45 15.33
C VAL A 86 -26.96 2.64 14.38
N ARG A 87 -27.31 1.37 14.15
CA ARG A 87 -26.65 0.53 13.15
C ARG A 87 -27.27 0.77 11.78
N SER A 88 -26.47 1.30 10.86
CA SER A 88 -26.85 1.49 9.46
C SER A 88 -26.28 0.36 8.60
N ARG A 89 -27.11 -0.20 7.72
CA ARG A 89 -26.69 -1.22 6.75
C ARG A 89 -26.14 -0.50 5.50
N TRP A 90 -24.89 -0.75 5.15
CA TRP A 90 -24.29 -0.25 3.91
C TRP A 90 -24.48 -1.25 2.77
N GLY A 91 -24.52 -2.54 3.08
CA GLY A 91 -24.88 -3.60 2.15
C GLY A 91 -23.71 -4.53 1.82
N GLU A 92 -23.88 -5.29 0.75
CA GLU A 92 -22.92 -6.30 0.33
C GLU A 92 -21.63 -5.68 -0.23
N ALA A 93 -20.51 -6.34 0.05
CA ALA A 93 -19.20 -6.00 -0.45
C ALA A 93 -18.47 -7.23 -0.96
N ARG A 94 -17.71 -7.06 -2.06
CA ARG A 94 -16.85 -8.09 -2.62
C ARG A 94 -15.39 -7.75 -2.38
N ARG A 95 -14.61 -8.72 -1.91
CA ARG A 95 -13.16 -8.58 -1.77
C ARG A 95 -12.55 -8.45 -3.16
N MET A 96 -11.73 -7.42 -3.36
CA MET A 96 -11.10 -7.17 -4.66
C MET A 96 -10.01 -8.21 -4.96
N ALA A 97 -9.86 -8.56 -6.23
CA ALA A 97 -8.84 -9.52 -6.68
C ALA A 97 -7.47 -8.86 -6.76
N GLN A 98 -7.43 -7.61 -7.25
CA GLN A 98 -6.21 -6.82 -7.46
C GLN A 98 -5.63 -6.29 -6.15
N ASP A 99 -6.48 -6.01 -5.16
CA ASP A 99 -6.06 -5.61 -3.82
C ASP A 99 -6.88 -6.35 -2.78
N ARG A 100 -6.27 -7.38 -2.18
CA ARG A 100 -6.95 -8.22 -1.19
C ARG A 100 -7.22 -7.47 0.12
N ALA A 101 -6.58 -6.34 0.39
CA ALA A 101 -6.90 -5.50 1.54
C ALA A 101 -8.23 -4.77 1.39
N CYS A 102 -8.75 -4.68 0.16
CA CYS A 102 -9.92 -3.88 -0.18
C CYS A 102 -11.20 -4.70 -0.40
N TRP A 103 -12.30 -4.12 0.04
CA TRP A 103 -13.68 -4.59 -0.12
C TRP A 103 -14.49 -3.50 -0.81
N ARG A 104 -15.21 -3.86 -1.87
CA ARG A 104 -15.99 -2.93 -2.69
C ARG A 104 -17.48 -3.26 -2.61
N GLY A 105 -18.28 -2.30 -2.17
CA GLY A 105 -19.73 -2.31 -2.28
C GLY A 105 -20.23 -1.51 -3.48
N ALA A 106 -21.53 -1.23 -3.53
CA ALA A 106 -22.15 -0.49 -4.63
C ALA A 106 -21.67 0.98 -4.70
N ASP A 107 -21.56 1.63 -3.54
CA ASP A 107 -21.26 3.06 -3.38
C ASP A 107 -20.15 3.34 -2.36
N PHE A 108 -19.45 2.28 -1.93
CA PHE A 108 -18.33 2.40 -1.00
C PHE A 108 -17.17 1.46 -1.33
N THR A 109 -15.99 1.80 -0.82
CA THR A 109 -14.81 0.93 -0.78
C THR A 109 -14.12 1.07 0.57
N ILE A 110 -13.73 -0.05 1.17
CA ILE A 110 -13.03 -0.13 2.46
C ILE A 110 -11.75 -0.94 2.25
N CYS A 111 -10.61 -0.33 2.48
CA CYS A 111 -9.31 -0.98 2.47
C CYS A 111 -8.70 -0.93 3.87
N VAL A 112 -8.21 -2.06 4.36
CA VAL A 112 -7.56 -2.18 5.66
C VAL A 112 -6.23 -2.89 5.51
N ARG A 113 -5.15 -2.21 5.86
CA ARG A 113 -3.79 -2.72 5.77
C ARG A 113 -3.17 -2.71 7.15
N ALA A 114 -2.42 -3.75 7.50
CA ALA A 114 -1.70 -3.73 8.77
C ALA A 114 -0.80 -2.48 8.83
N LEU A 115 -0.74 -1.84 10.01
CA LEU A 115 0.41 -1.00 10.32
C LEU A 115 1.50 -1.99 10.67
N ASP A 116 2.35 -2.28 9.70
CA ASP A 116 3.46 -3.17 9.91
C ASP A 116 4.31 -2.53 11.03
N ASN A 117 4.19 -3.05 12.27
CA ASN A 117 5.33 -3.04 13.16
C ASN A 117 6.41 -3.73 12.35
N ALA A 118 7.48 -3.00 12.04
CA ALA A 118 8.66 -3.55 11.40
C ALA A 118 9.06 -4.85 12.13
N THR A 119 8.68 -6.01 11.58
CA THR A 119 9.27 -7.34 11.79
C THR A 119 8.47 -8.42 11.04
N SER A 120 9.21 -9.12 10.16
CA SER A 120 9.02 -10.50 9.71
C SER A 120 7.67 -10.93 9.11
N ASP A 121 7.58 -10.85 7.78
CA ASP A 121 7.11 -11.96 6.93
C ASP A 121 7.60 -11.71 5.49
N ALA A 122 8.84 -12.11 5.19
CA ALA A 122 9.34 -12.34 3.85
C ALA A 122 8.61 -13.58 3.31
N GLY A 123 7.48 -13.33 2.66
CA GLY A 123 6.72 -14.40 2.05
C GLY A 123 5.39 -13.92 1.52
N ASN A 124 5.42 -13.30 0.33
CA ASN A 124 4.28 -13.15 -0.62
C ASN A 124 3.41 -11.87 -0.45
N LYS A 125 3.21 -10.94 -1.42
CA LYS A 125 3.81 -10.62 -2.75
C LYS A 125 3.07 -9.44 -3.44
N GLY A 126 2.70 -8.39 -2.71
CA GLY A 126 1.88 -7.30 -3.27
C GLY A 126 2.61 -6.00 -3.60
N GLY A 127 3.64 -5.64 -2.83
CA GLY A 127 4.15 -4.26 -2.80
C GLY A 127 5.65 -4.10 -2.63
N VAL A 128 6.37 -5.13 -2.15
CA VAL A 128 7.81 -5.04 -1.88
C VAL A 128 8.64 -5.39 -3.12
N PHE A 129 9.62 -4.55 -3.44
CA PHE A 129 10.57 -4.75 -4.54
C PHE A 129 11.94 -4.17 -4.18
N VAL A 130 12.97 -4.65 -4.87
CA VAL A 130 14.31 -4.06 -4.79
C VAL A 130 14.29 -2.68 -5.44
N GLY A 131 14.72 -1.65 -4.72
CA GLY A 131 14.96 -0.32 -5.27
C GLY A 131 16.31 -0.26 -5.98
N ARG A 132 17.37 -0.63 -5.25
CA ARG A 132 18.75 -0.64 -5.76
C ARG A 132 19.63 -1.51 -4.87
N CYS A 133 20.56 -2.25 -5.46
CA CYS A 133 21.64 -2.89 -4.72
C CYS A 133 23.00 -2.43 -5.26
N HIS A 134 23.85 -1.88 -4.39
CA HIS A 134 25.17 -1.36 -4.75
C HIS A 134 26.01 -1.07 -3.50
N MET A 135 27.35 -1.15 -3.61
CA MET A 135 28.27 -0.91 -2.48
C MET A 135 27.87 -1.70 -1.23
N GLU A 136 27.62 -3.00 -1.39
CA GLU A 136 27.30 -3.92 -0.28
C GLU A 136 25.98 -3.60 0.45
N GLY A 137 25.12 -2.74 -0.11
CA GLY A 137 23.81 -2.42 0.45
C GLY A 137 22.70 -2.61 -0.56
N CYS A 138 21.54 -3.06 -0.08
CA CYS A 138 20.29 -3.05 -0.84
C CYS A 138 19.26 -2.14 -0.18
N THR A 139 18.60 -1.34 -1.00
CA THR A 139 17.39 -0.59 -0.65
C THR A 139 16.17 -1.38 -1.09
N TRP A 140 15.25 -1.62 -0.16
CA TRP A 140 13.96 -2.27 -0.37
C TRP A 140 12.85 -1.24 -0.27
N LEU A 141 11.85 -1.39 -1.13
CA LEU A 141 10.74 -0.47 -1.23
C LEU A 141 9.43 -1.24 -1.13
N SER A 142 8.53 -0.81 -0.26
CA SER A 142 7.11 -1.19 -0.34
C SER A 142 6.34 0.01 -0.85
N GLN A 143 5.58 -0.14 -1.94
CA GLN A 143 4.84 0.96 -2.55
C GLN A 143 3.37 0.58 -2.75
N SER A 144 2.47 1.45 -2.28
CA SER A 144 1.03 1.31 -2.53
C SER A 144 0.69 1.56 -4.02
N PRO A 145 -0.45 1.07 -4.51
CA PRO A 145 -0.94 1.45 -5.84
C PRO A 145 -1.04 2.97 -5.98
N ALA A 146 -0.62 3.51 -7.12
CA ALA A 146 -0.64 4.94 -7.35
C ALA A 146 -2.08 5.46 -7.52
N ARG A 147 -2.40 6.57 -6.85
CA ARG A 147 -3.64 7.34 -7.01
C ARG A 147 -3.41 8.53 -7.93
N GLU A 148 -4.34 8.82 -8.81
CA GLU A 148 -4.30 10.05 -9.61
C GLU A 148 -4.77 11.23 -8.74
N ILE A 149 -3.98 12.31 -8.74
CA ILE A 149 -4.20 13.52 -7.94
C ILE A 149 -4.18 14.79 -8.78
N GLY A 150 -3.98 14.67 -10.09
CA GLY A 150 -3.99 15.80 -11.03
C GLY A 150 -3.61 15.38 -12.44
N GLN A 151 -3.65 16.33 -13.36
CA GLN A 151 -3.33 16.11 -14.77
C GLN A 151 -2.36 17.18 -15.28
N GLY A 152 -1.64 16.84 -16.33
CA GLY A 152 -0.78 17.76 -17.07
C GLY A 152 -1.58 18.75 -17.92
N SER A 153 -0.88 19.47 -18.78
CA SER A 153 -1.47 20.42 -19.71
C SER A 153 -1.61 19.83 -21.12
N ALA A 154 -2.22 20.57 -22.04
CA ALA A 154 -2.21 20.22 -23.46
C ALA A 154 -0.79 20.23 -24.05
N ALA A 155 0.09 21.11 -23.55
CA ALA A 155 1.48 21.21 -24.01
C ALA A 155 2.36 20.08 -23.44
N VAL A 156 2.09 19.66 -22.19
CA VAL A 156 2.80 18.59 -21.51
C VAL A 156 1.77 17.62 -20.92
N PRO A 157 1.24 16.67 -21.71
CA PRO A 157 0.22 15.74 -21.26
C PRO A 157 0.80 14.72 -20.28
N GLY A 158 -0.01 14.32 -19.30
CA GLY A 158 0.36 13.31 -18.31
C GLY A 158 -0.58 13.28 -17.11
N ARG A 159 -0.39 12.31 -16.22
CA ARG A 159 -1.16 12.18 -14.98
C ARG A 159 -0.25 12.44 -13.80
N ARG A 160 -0.63 13.32 -12.89
CA ARG A 160 0.04 13.46 -11.59
C ARG A 160 -0.52 12.41 -10.66
N VAL A 161 0.36 11.56 -10.15
CA VAL A 161 -0.02 10.46 -9.28
C VAL A 161 0.75 10.52 -7.97
N GLU A 162 0.21 9.89 -6.95
CA GLU A 162 0.80 9.77 -5.62
C GLU A 162 0.79 8.32 -5.14
N SER A 163 1.81 7.90 -4.42
CA SER A 163 1.89 6.60 -3.76
C SER A 163 2.43 6.78 -2.34
N THR A 164 2.11 5.84 -1.46
CA THR A 164 2.72 5.74 -0.14
C THR A 164 3.85 4.73 -0.20
N VAL A 165 5.01 5.10 0.32
CA VAL A 165 6.23 4.28 0.29
C VAL A 165 6.80 4.09 1.68
N THR A 166 7.26 2.86 1.96
CA THR A 166 8.19 2.57 3.06
C THR A 166 9.49 2.03 2.49
N VAL A 167 10.60 2.35 3.17
CA VAL A 167 11.95 2.03 2.73
C VAL A 167 12.64 1.20 3.82
N ALA A 168 13.34 0.15 3.43
CA ALA A 168 14.24 -0.57 4.32
C ALA A 168 15.60 -0.76 3.67
N GLN A 169 16.62 -1.00 4.49
CA GLN A 169 17.98 -1.25 4.03
C GLN A 169 18.50 -2.57 4.60
N SER A 170 19.38 -3.22 3.85
CA SER A 170 20.09 -4.42 4.30
C SER A 170 21.51 -4.42 3.74
N GLU A 171 22.46 -4.89 4.53
CA GLU A 171 23.86 -5.05 4.13
C GLU A 171 24.13 -6.46 3.62
N HIS A 172 24.96 -6.58 2.58
CA HIS A 172 25.33 -7.81 1.88
C HIS A 172 26.80 -7.74 1.48
N SER A 173 27.66 -8.30 2.33
CA SER A 173 29.10 -8.37 2.07
C SER A 173 29.41 -9.35 0.92
N GLY A 174 30.39 -9.00 0.08
CA GLY A 174 30.84 -9.86 -1.03
C GLY A 174 30.05 -9.73 -2.33
N GLY A 175 29.18 -8.72 -2.47
CA GLY A 175 28.53 -8.37 -3.75
C GLY A 175 27.45 -9.35 -4.23
N LEU A 176 27.07 -10.33 -3.40
CA LEU A 176 25.96 -11.24 -3.66
C LEU A 176 24.68 -10.61 -3.12
N TYR A 177 23.87 -10.03 -4.00
CA TYR A 177 22.62 -9.38 -3.61
C TYR A 177 21.43 -10.37 -3.69
N PRO A 178 20.56 -10.40 -2.68
CA PRO A 178 19.37 -11.23 -2.72
C PRO A 178 18.35 -10.66 -3.72
N THR A 179 17.54 -11.54 -4.31
CA THR A 179 16.47 -11.16 -5.25
C THR A 179 15.17 -10.75 -4.56
N SER A 180 15.10 -10.89 -3.23
CA SER A 180 13.95 -10.55 -2.39
C SER A 180 14.40 -9.98 -1.05
N ALA A 181 13.56 -9.14 -0.46
CA ALA A 181 13.83 -8.51 0.82
C ALA A 181 14.05 -9.58 1.90
N PRO A 182 15.15 -9.49 2.69
CA PRO A 182 15.32 -10.33 3.87
C PRO A 182 14.17 -10.17 4.87
N ASP A 183 14.01 -11.17 5.73
CA ASP A 183 13.13 -11.08 6.90
C ASP A 183 13.64 -10.05 7.92
N GLY A 184 12.72 -9.49 8.70
CA GLY A 184 13.06 -8.71 9.89
C GLY A 184 13.68 -7.33 9.62
N LEU A 185 13.57 -6.80 8.40
CA LEU A 185 14.08 -5.47 8.08
C LEU A 185 13.40 -4.36 8.91
N ALA A 186 14.18 -3.35 9.28
CA ALA A 186 13.68 -2.12 9.86
C ALA A 186 13.16 -1.20 8.74
N TRP A 187 11.84 -1.06 8.65
CA TRP A 187 11.17 -0.21 7.67
C TRP A 187 11.02 1.23 8.20
N SER A 188 11.15 2.21 7.30
CA SER A 188 10.86 3.60 7.57
C SER A 188 9.37 3.81 7.87
N ARG A 189 9.04 4.95 8.48
CA ARG A 189 7.65 5.42 8.50
C ARG A 189 7.15 5.59 7.05
N PRO A 190 5.86 5.31 6.78
CA PRO A 190 5.27 5.60 5.49
C PRO A 190 5.34 7.09 5.15
N HIS A 191 5.71 7.41 3.92
CA HIS A 191 5.67 8.77 3.39
C HIS A 191 5.11 8.79 1.97
N ASN A 192 4.59 9.92 1.54
CA ASN A 192 4.02 10.07 0.20
C ASN A 192 5.11 10.48 -0.79
N VAL A 193 5.07 9.87 -1.97
CA VAL A 193 5.87 10.24 -3.13
C VAL A 193 4.94 10.58 -4.28
N GLN A 194 5.33 11.55 -5.11
CA GLN A 194 4.54 11.94 -6.27
C GLN A 194 5.33 11.81 -7.56
N PHE A 195 4.62 11.39 -8.61
CA PHE A 195 5.16 11.20 -9.94
C PHE A 195 4.28 11.88 -10.97
N PHE A 196 4.90 12.38 -12.04
CA PHE A 196 4.20 12.87 -13.22
C PHE A 196 4.38 11.84 -14.34
N CYS A 197 3.34 11.04 -14.53
CA CYS A 197 3.25 10.00 -15.55
C CYS A 197 3.02 10.64 -16.92
N SER A 198 4.07 11.24 -17.47
CA SER A 198 4.10 11.84 -18.80
C SER A 198 5.06 11.08 -19.71
N PRO A 199 4.68 10.82 -20.98
CA PRO A 199 5.62 10.33 -21.99
C PRO A 199 6.63 11.40 -22.40
N ALA A 200 6.30 12.70 -22.21
CA ALA A 200 7.13 13.82 -22.62
C ALA A 200 8.04 14.34 -21.50
N ARG A 201 7.54 14.41 -20.26
CA ARG A 201 8.30 14.85 -19.08
C ARG A 201 8.06 13.91 -17.89
N PRO A 202 8.55 12.66 -17.93
CA PRO A 202 8.46 11.77 -16.77
C PRO A 202 9.17 12.43 -15.59
N ALA A 203 8.51 12.65 -14.46
CA ALA A 203 9.11 13.37 -13.34
C ALA A 203 8.69 12.83 -11.98
N PHE A 204 9.43 13.19 -10.95
CA PHE A 204 9.06 12.95 -9.55
C PHE A 204 9.20 14.22 -8.73
N GLN A 205 8.41 14.31 -7.66
CA GLN A 205 8.52 15.41 -6.71
C GLN A 205 9.60 15.10 -5.67
N THR A 206 10.49 16.07 -5.44
CA THR A 206 11.51 16.02 -4.38
C THR A 206 10.93 16.50 -3.05
N ASP A 207 11.65 16.24 -1.95
CA ASP A 207 11.20 16.58 -0.60
C ASP A 207 11.01 18.10 -0.38
N ASP A 208 11.68 18.94 -1.15
CA ASP A 208 11.54 20.40 -1.15
C ASP A 208 10.33 20.90 -1.96
N GLY A 209 9.57 19.98 -2.57
CA GLY A 209 8.37 20.27 -3.36
C GLY A 209 8.64 20.55 -4.85
N SER A 210 9.91 20.68 -5.25
CA SER A 210 10.29 20.83 -6.66
C SER A 210 10.10 19.53 -7.44
N TRP A 211 10.17 19.62 -8.77
CA TRP A 211 9.93 18.51 -9.69
C TRP A 211 11.15 18.26 -10.54
N LEU A 212 11.63 17.02 -10.48
CA LEU A 212 12.82 16.59 -11.19
C LEU A 212 12.42 15.63 -12.31
N VAL A 213 12.76 16.00 -13.54
CA VAL A 213 12.54 15.16 -14.71
C VAL A 213 13.48 13.96 -14.66
N LEU A 214 12.90 12.78 -14.83
CA LEU A 214 13.62 11.52 -14.95
C LEU A 214 14.25 11.46 -16.34
N PRO A 215 15.55 11.16 -16.43
CA PRO A 215 16.28 11.04 -17.68
C PRO A 215 15.98 9.68 -18.33
N LEU A 216 14.70 9.34 -18.59
CA LEU A 216 14.35 8.09 -19.25
C LEU A 216 14.66 8.19 -20.76
N PRO A 217 15.24 7.15 -21.38
CA PRO A 217 15.45 5.79 -20.84
C PRO A 217 16.77 5.57 -20.08
N GLU A 218 17.63 6.58 -19.94
CA GLU A 218 18.91 6.48 -19.23
C GLU A 218 18.75 6.32 -17.70
N VAL A 219 18.88 5.09 -17.21
CA VAL A 219 18.90 4.81 -15.77
C VAL A 219 20.33 4.66 -15.28
N TYR A 220 20.72 5.43 -14.25
CA TYR A 220 22.06 5.41 -13.72
C TYR A 220 22.10 5.64 -12.20
N GLY A 221 22.92 4.85 -11.52
CA GLY A 221 23.31 5.10 -10.13
C GLY A 221 22.14 5.40 -9.20
N ALA A 222 22.06 6.65 -8.74
CA ALA A 222 21.08 7.11 -7.75
C ALA A 222 19.63 7.17 -8.26
N THR A 223 19.40 7.23 -9.58
CA THR A 223 18.03 7.34 -10.13
C THR A 223 17.31 6.00 -10.18
N GLU A 224 18.01 4.86 -10.04
CA GLU A 224 17.42 3.52 -10.19
C GLU A 224 16.21 3.30 -9.28
N SER A 225 16.35 3.60 -7.98
CA SER A 225 15.26 3.44 -7.01
C SER A 225 14.04 4.28 -7.36
N VAL A 226 14.24 5.50 -7.86
CA VAL A 226 13.16 6.41 -8.24
C VAL A 226 12.53 5.94 -9.55
N THR A 227 13.33 5.51 -10.53
CA THR A 227 12.82 4.96 -11.79
C THR A 227 11.96 3.72 -11.55
N ARG A 228 12.35 2.82 -10.65
CA ARG A 228 11.51 1.65 -10.31
C ARG A 228 10.17 2.05 -9.70
N GLN A 229 10.17 3.03 -8.78
CA GLN A 229 8.93 3.54 -8.19
C GLN A 229 8.04 4.21 -9.24
N TYR A 230 8.64 4.98 -10.14
CA TYR A 230 7.97 5.62 -11.27
C TYR A 230 7.32 4.58 -12.19
N LEU A 231 8.08 3.55 -12.60
CA LEU A 231 7.58 2.48 -13.46
C LEU A 231 6.43 1.73 -12.79
N ARG A 232 6.51 1.48 -11.48
CA ARG A 232 5.43 0.84 -10.73
C ARG A 232 4.18 1.73 -10.61
N ALA A 233 4.36 3.03 -10.41
CA ALA A 233 3.26 3.99 -10.29
C ALA A 233 2.57 4.27 -11.64
N CYS A 234 3.37 4.50 -12.69
CA CYS A 234 2.90 5.00 -13.98
C CYS A 234 2.59 3.87 -14.97
N HIS A 235 3.22 2.71 -14.81
CA HIS A 235 3.12 1.56 -15.71
C HIS A 235 2.92 0.25 -14.93
N PRO A 236 1.80 0.07 -14.19
CA PRO A 236 1.61 -1.07 -13.29
C PRO A 236 1.66 -2.44 -13.97
N GLY A 237 1.45 -2.53 -15.30
CA GLY A 237 1.62 -3.75 -16.09
C GLY A 237 3.07 -4.07 -16.49
N ALA A 238 3.98 -3.11 -16.39
CA ALA A 238 5.40 -3.22 -16.73
C ALA A 238 6.35 -2.96 -15.53
N GLY A 239 5.82 -2.45 -14.40
CA GLY A 239 6.57 -1.99 -13.23
C GLY A 239 7.29 -3.07 -12.40
N THR A 240 7.33 -4.32 -12.87
CA THR A 240 8.17 -5.40 -12.32
C THR A 240 9.32 -5.78 -13.24
N GLY A 241 9.45 -5.12 -14.40
CA GLY A 241 10.52 -5.37 -15.36
C GLY A 241 11.87 -4.78 -14.95
N ASP A 242 12.89 -5.06 -15.76
CA ASP A 242 14.23 -4.49 -15.60
C ASP A 242 14.16 -2.96 -15.81
N PRO A 243 14.58 -2.12 -14.85
CA PRO A 243 14.51 -0.66 -14.99
C PRO A 243 15.42 -0.12 -16.10
N TYR A 244 16.43 -0.86 -16.56
CA TYR A 244 17.33 -0.42 -17.64
C TYR A 244 16.75 -0.68 -19.05
N GLU A 245 15.76 -1.57 -19.15
CA GLU A 245 15.14 -1.97 -20.41
C GLU A 245 13.67 -1.54 -20.53
N SER A 246 12.94 -1.51 -19.41
CA SER A 246 11.51 -1.17 -19.39
C SER A 246 11.21 0.21 -19.97
N PRO A 247 11.99 1.29 -19.68
CA PRO A 247 11.72 2.59 -20.27
C PRO A 247 11.80 2.59 -21.81
N LYS A 248 12.79 1.91 -22.40
CA LYS A 248 12.92 1.78 -23.86
C LYS A 248 11.73 1.04 -24.46
N ALA A 249 11.31 -0.06 -23.82
CA ALA A 249 10.16 -0.85 -24.26
C ALA A 249 8.83 -0.07 -24.15
N LEU A 250 8.74 0.89 -23.22
CA LEU A 250 7.61 1.80 -23.05
C LEU A 250 7.65 3.01 -24.01
N GLY A 251 8.67 3.11 -24.87
CA GLY A 251 8.78 4.17 -25.87
C GLY A 251 9.40 5.47 -25.37
N TYR A 252 10.04 5.48 -24.19
CA TYR A 252 10.86 6.62 -23.77
C TYR A 252 12.11 6.67 -24.64
N SER A 253 12.32 7.79 -25.34
CA SER A 253 13.44 8.01 -26.27
C SER A 253 14.49 8.94 -25.68
N ALA A 254 15.76 8.60 -25.90
CA ALA A 254 16.90 9.45 -25.57
C ALA A 254 16.75 10.82 -26.27
N GLY A 255 16.68 11.90 -25.49
CA GLY A 255 16.44 13.23 -26.04
C GLY A 255 16.15 14.35 -25.02
N MET A 256 16.07 14.05 -23.73
CA MET A 256 15.89 15.05 -22.66
C MET A 256 17.27 15.37 -22.06
N PRO A 257 17.96 16.44 -22.50
CA PRO A 257 19.41 16.54 -22.35
C PRO A 257 19.89 16.95 -20.95
N GLN A 258 18.98 17.18 -20.01
CA GLN A 258 19.31 17.52 -18.63
C GLN A 258 18.22 17.01 -17.69
N GLN A 259 18.65 16.68 -16.48
CA GLN A 259 17.77 16.48 -15.35
C GLN A 259 17.15 17.84 -15.02
N ASP A 260 16.10 18.20 -15.75
CA ASP A 260 15.44 19.48 -15.61
C ASP A 260 14.71 19.53 -14.27
N SER A 261 14.99 20.58 -13.50
CA SER A 261 14.29 20.87 -12.26
C SER A 261 13.30 22.00 -12.49
N TYR A 262 12.10 21.83 -11.98
CA TYR A 262 11.03 22.80 -12.00
C TYR A 262 10.62 23.12 -10.56
N PRO A 263 10.41 24.40 -10.22
CA PRO A 263 10.12 24.80 -8.84
C PRO A 263 8.80 24.22 -8.31
N ASP A 264 7.84 23.95 -9.19
CA ASP A 264 6.52 23.42 -8.86
C ASP A 264 5.90 22.67 -10.06
N PHE A 265 4.74 22.07 -9.83
CA PHE A 265 4.03 21.30 -10.85
C PHE A 265 3.52 22.18 -12.00
N ASP A 266 3.14 23.44 -11.73
CA ASP A 266 2.64 24.35 -12.77
C ASP A 266 3.77 24.78 -13.72
N ALA A 267 4.99 24.92 -13.22
CA ALA A 267 6.18 25.10 -14.04
C ALA A 267 6.51 23.85 -14.87
N LEU A 268 6.40 22.66 -14.28
CA LEU A 268 6.66 21.39 -14.97
C LEU A 268 5.76 21.18 -16.19
N ILE A 269 4.49 21.58 -16.10
CA ILE A 269 3.50 21.32 -17.16
C ILE A 269 3.35 22.48 -18.16
N ARG A 270 4.13 23.57 -18.03
CA ARG A 270 4.15 24.67 -18.99
C ARG A 270 4.97 24.30 -20.23
N GLY A 271 4.45 24.67 -21.40
CA GLY A 271 5.09 24.46 -22.71
C GLY A 271 6.40 25.21 -22.82
#